data_AF-A0A915KWL8-F1
#
_entry.id   AF-A0A915KWL8-F1
#
_cell.length_a   1.000
_cell.length_b   1.000
_cell.length_c   1.000
_cell.angle_alpha   90.00
_cell.angle_beta   90.00
_cell.angle_gamma   90.00
#
_symmetry.space_group_name_H-M   'P 1'
#
loop_
_entity.id
_entity.type
_entity.pdbx_description
1 polymer ?
#
loop_
_entity_poly.entity_id
_entity_poly.type
_entity_poly.pdbx_seq_one_letter_code
_entity_poly.pdbx_strand_id
1 'polypeptide(L)'
;MESLLETQRRCHEERERLIDTMTREMLHEKNTYKERVNSDHRLKLLLDRYVDSSQRLKDVYEDRDNSRRKEMQAISGPNEFAEFYGRIKSLKDT
;
A
#
# COMPACT_ATOMS: atom_id res chain seq x y z
N MET A 1 1.47 -15.32 7.14
CA MET A 1 0.99 -14.10 7.83
C MET A 1 1.80 -12.94 7.30
N GLU A 2 1.17 -11.93 6.73
CA GLU A 2 1.87 -10.81 6.08
C GLU A 2 2.26 -9.74 7.12
N SER A 3 3.51 -9.26 7.07
CA SER A 3 4.06 -8.27 8.01
C SER A 3 3.35 -6.91 7.90
N LEU A 4 3.28 -6.14 8.99
CA LEU A 4 2.74 -4.78 8.95
C LEU A 4 3.62 -3.87 8.08
N LEU A 5 4.95 -4.07 8.11
CA LEU A 5 5.88 -3.34 7.25
C LEU A 5 5.66 -3.67 5.77
N GLU A 6 5.37 -4.93 5.45
CA GLU A 6 5.03 -5.32 4.08
C GLU A 6 3.69 -4.73 3.65
N THR A 7 2.70 -4.70 4.55
CA THR A 7 1.43 -4.01 4.31
C THR A 7 1.64 -2.52 4.05
N GLN A 8 2.50 -1.85 4.84
CA GLN A 8 2.88 -0.45 4.66
C GLN A 8 3.56 -0.22 3.30
N ARG A 9 4.52 -1.08 2.94
CA ARG A 9 5.24 -1.03 1.65
C ARG A 9 4.28 -1.16 0.49
N ARG A 10 3.37 -2.14 0.55
CA ARG A 10 2.36 -2.38 -0.48
C ARG A 10 1.38 -1.21 -0.63
N CYS A 11 0.91 -0.61 0.48
CA CYS A 11 0.03 0.56 0.41
C CYS A 11 0.73 1.75 -0.27
N HIS A 12 2.01 1.99 0.03
CA HIS A 12 2.79 3.02 -0.68
C HIS A 12 2.93 2.71 -2.17
N GLU A 13 3.26 1.47 -2.52
CA GLU A 13 3.37 1.04 -3.91
C GLU A 13 2.04 1.17 -4.67
N GLU A 14 0.93 0.78 -4.05
CA GLU A 14 -0.41 0.93 -4.63
C GLU A 14 -0.73 2.41 -4.90
N ARG A 15 -0.45 3.29 -3.95
CA ARG A 15 -0.63 4.74 -4.10
C ARG A 15 0.18 5.29 -5.27
N GLU A 16 1.44 4.89 -5.40
CA GLU A 16 2.32 5.31 -6.50
C GLU A 16 1.75 4.86 -7.86
N ARG A 17 1.36 3.59 -7.96
CA ARG A 17 0.77 3.02 -9.19
C ARG A 17 -0.55 3.68 -9.57
N LEU A 18 -1.37 4.05 -8.59
CA LEU A 18 -2.63 4.76 -8.82
C LEU A 18 -2.37 6.18 -9.35
N ILE A 19 -1.41 6.91 -8.79
CA ILE A 19 -1.01 8.24 -9.29
C ILE A 19 -0.53 8.15 -10.73
N ASP A 20 0.36 7.20 -11.03
CA ASP A 20 0.88 6.99 -12.39
C ASP A 20 -0.24 6.63 -13.37
N THR A 21 -1.16 5.75 -12.97
CA THR A 21 -2.33 5.38 -13.79
C THR A 21 -3.26 6.57 -14.05
N MET A 22 -3.59 7.36 -13.02
CA MET A 22 -4.40 8.56 -13.17
C MET A 22 -3.72 9.59 -14.06
N THR A 23 -2.39 9.77 -13.91
CA THR A 23 -1.60 10.69 -14.73
C THR A 23 -1.65 10.28 -16.20
N ARG A 24 -1.46 8.99 -16.50
CA ARG A 24 -1.58 8.46 -17.87
C ARG A 24 -2.98 8.63 -18.44
N GLU A 25 -4.01 8.34 -17.64
CA GLU A 25 -5.40 8.54 -18.04
C GLU A 25 -5.68 10.02 -18.33
N MET A 26 -5.16 10.96 -17.53
CA MET A 26 -5.31 12.40 -17.77
C MET A 26 -4.58 12.87 -19.03
N LEU A 27 -3.37 12.36 -19.30
CA LEU A 27 -2.58 12.70 -20.49
C LEU A 27 -3.13 12.11 -21.79
N HIS A 28 -3.88 11.01 -21.71
CA HIS A 28 -4.49 10.39 -22.89
C HIS A 28 -5.46 11.36 -23.57
N GLU A 29 -5.42 11.48 -24.89
CA GLU A 29 -6.35 12.34 -25.64
C GLU A 29 -7.73 11.69 -25.73
N LYS A 30 -8.80 12.46 -25.48
CA LYS A 30 -10.20 12.01 -25.58
C LYS A 30 -10.88 12.78 -26.68
N ASN A 31 -11.21 12.09 -27.77
CA ASN A 31 -11.71 12.70 -29.00
C ASN A 31 -13.22 12.93 -28.97
N THR A 32 -13.94 12.19 -28.14
CA THR A 32 -15.40 12.28 -28.03
C THR A 32 -15.85 12.66 -26.62
N TYR A 33 -17.04 13.25 -26.52
CA TYR A 33 -17.67 13.55 -25.22
C TYR A 33 -17.87 12.28 -24.38
N LYS A 34 -18.28 11.18 -25.01
CA LYS A 34 -18.47 9.88 -24.34
C LYS A 34 -17.17 9.36 -23.73
N GLU A 35 -16.06 9.45 -24.45
CA GLU A 35 -14.74 9.05 -23.94
C GLU A 35 -14.30 9.91 -22.76
N ARG A 36 -14.55 11.22 -22.81
CA ARG A 36 -14.26 12.14 -21.69
C ARG A 36 -15.04 11.74 -20.44
N VAL A 37 -16.36 11.58 -20.56
CA VAL A 37 -17.20 11.16 -19.41
C VAL A 37 -16.74 9.81 -18.86
N ASN A 38 -16.42 8.85 -19.72
CA ASN A 38 -15.90 7.55 -19.27
C ASN A 38 -14.54 7.66 -18.56
N SER A 39 -13.66 8.54 -19.05
CA SER A 39 -12.38 8.85 -18.42
C SER A 39 -12.57 9.45 -17.02
N ASP A 40 -13.48 10.41 -16.87
CA ASP A 40 -13.78 11.03 -15.58
C ASP A 40 -14.29 10.02 -14.55
N HIS A 41 -15.14 9.07 -14.96
CA HIS A 41 -15.60 7.98 -14.09
C HIS A 41 -14.46 7.03 -13.70
N ARG A 42 -13.55 6.71 -14.62
CA ARG A 42 -12.35 5.90 -14.30
C ARG A 42 -11.44 6.64 -13.30
N LEU A 43 -11.19 7.92 -13.52
CA LEU A 43 -10.39 8.76 -12.63
C LEU A 43 -11.00 8.83 -11.23
N LYS A 44 -12.33 8.99 -11.12
CA LYS A 44 -13.02 8.94 -9.84
C LYS A 44 -12.78 7.62 -9.11
N LEU A 45 -12.94 6.48 -9.79
CA LEU A 45 -12.70 5.16 -9.19
C LEU A 45 -11.26 5.00 -8.71
N LEU A 46 -10.28 5.47 -9.51
CA LEU A 46 -8.87 5.41 -9.14
C LEU A 46 -8.56 6.31 -7.93
N LEU A 47 -9.17 7.50 -7.87
CA LEU A 47 -9.04 8.42 -6.75
C LEU A 47 -9.64 7.85 -5.47
N ASP A 48 -10.83 7.27 -5.53
CA ASP A 48 -11.47 6.64 -4.37
C ASP A 48 -10.56 5.53 -3.79
N ARG A 49 -9.98 4.68 -4.66
CA ARG A 49 -9.00 3.66 -4.24
C ARG A 49 -7.74 4.27 -3.62
N TYR A 50 -7.27 5.39 -4.16
CA TYR A 50 -6.10 6.09 -3.63
C TYR A 50 -6.37 6.63 -2.22
N VAL A 51 -7.55 7.20 -2.00
CA VAL A 51 -8.00 7.70 -0.69
C VAL A 51 -8.09 6.55 0.31
N ASP A 52 -8.69 5.42 -0.07
CA ASP A 52 -8.78 4.23 0.78
C ASP A 52 -7.40 3.70 1.18
N SER A 53 -6.48 3.56 0.21
CA SER A 53 -5.11 3.10 0.47
C SER A 53 -4.34 4.10 1.36
N SER A 54 -4.57 5.40 1.17
CA SER A 54 -3.99 6.45 2.01
C SER A 54 -4.54 6.43 3.43
N GLN A 55 -5.83 6.14 3.62
CA GLN A 55 -6.44 6.03 4.94
C GLN A 55 -5.90 4.82 5.69
N ARG A 56 -5.81 3.66 5.05
CA ARG A 56 -5.19 2.45 5.65
C ARG A 56 -3.75 2.72 6.07
N LEU A 57 -2.98 3.39 5.21
CA LEU A 57 -1.60 3.75 5.50
C LEU A 57 -1.51 4.70 6.70
N LYS A 58 -2.40 5.70 6.77
CA LYS A 58 -2.50 6.61 7.91
C LYS A 58 -2.79 5.84 9.20
N ASP A 59 -3.75 4.91 9.20
CA ASP A 59 -4.10 4.12 10.37
C ASP A 59 -2.91 3.27 10.87
N VAL A 60 -2.11 2.71 9.95
CA VAL A 60 -0.86 1.99 10.27
C VAL A 60 0.17 2.92 10.94
N TYR A 61 0.29 4.17 10.49
CA TYR A 61 1.21 5.13 11.11
C TYR A 61 0.70 5.73 12.42
N GLU A 62 -0.63 5.85 12.60
CA GLU A 62 -1.22 6.26 13.88
C GLU A 62 -0.90 5.25 14.99
N ASP A 63 -0.68 3.97 14.64
CA ASP A 63 -0.13 2.94 15.52
C ASP A 63 -0.86 2.86 16.88
N ARG A 64 -2.20 2.95 16.86
CA ARG A 64 -3.02 3.08 18.07
C ARG A 64 -2.86 1.90 19.04
N ASP A 65 -2.56 0.72 18.52
CA ASP A 65 -2.34 -0.52 19.28
C ASP A 65 -0.85 -0.81 19.56
N ASN A 66 0.05 0.10 19.14
CA ASN A 66 1.51 -0.03 19.19
C ASN A 66 2.06 -1.27 18.43
N SER A 67 1.28 -1.86 17.53
CA SER A 67 1.69 -3.02 16.74
C SER A 67 2.89 -2.71 15.84
N ARG A 68 2.93 -1.52 15.23
CA ARG A 68 4.04 -1.07 14.36
C ARG A 68 5.31 -0.91 15.17
N ARG A 69 5.24 -0.24 16.32
CA ARG A 69 6.39 -0.08 17.21
C ARG A 69 6.93 -1.43 17.67
N LYS A 70 6.07 -2.36 18.05
CA LYS A 70 6.47 -3.72 18.46
C LYS A 70 7.16 -4.46 17.34
N GLU A 71 6.60 -4.42 16.12
CA GLU A 71 7.23 -5.09 14.98
C GLU A 71 8.60 -4.48 14.63
N MET A 72 8.73 -3.15 14.68
CA MET A 72 10.01 -2.49 14.50
C MET A 72 11.04 -2.88 15.56
N GLN A 73 10.64 -2.95 16.83
CA GLN A 73 11.53 -3.37 17.93
C GLN A 73 11.96 -4.83 17.81
N ALA A 74 11.09 -5.68 17.30
CA ALA A 74 11.42 -7.08 17.06
C ALA A 74 12.53 -7.18 15.99
N ILE A 75 12.34 -6.48 14.87
CA ILE A 75 13.30 -6.46 13.76
C ILE A 75 14.64 -5.78 14.13
N SER A 76 14.61 -4.73 14.96
CA SER A 76 15.81 -3.95 15.35
C SER A 76 16.30 -4.23 16.78
N GLY A 77 15.91 -5.38 17.36
CA GLY A 77 16.22 -5.75 18.74
C GLY A 77 17.51 -6.58 18.88
N PRO A 78 17.92 -7.00 20.08
CA PRO A 78 19.15 -7.79 20.27
C PRO A 78 19.17 -9.16 19.55
N ASN A 79 18.00 -9.66 19.11
CA ASN A 79 17.80 -11.01 18.58
C ASN A 79 17.38 -11.02 17.09
N GLU A 80 17.73 -9.99 16.30
CA GLU A 80 17.29 -9.80 14.90
C GLU A 80 17.47 -11.07 14.04
N PHE A 81 18.62 -11.73 14.16
CA PHE A 81 18.93 -12.93 13.37
C PHE A 81 18.00 -14.10 13.71
N ALA A 82 17.76 -14.37 14.99
CA ALA A 82 16.90 -15.46 15.41
C ALA A 82 15.45 -15.24 14.95
N GLU A 83 14.99 -14.00 15.02
CA GLU A 83 13.67 -13.61 14.54
C GLU A 83 13.55 -13.75 13.01
N PHE A 84 14.54 -13.26 12.27
CA PHE A 84 14.57 -13.38 10.81
C PHE A 84 14.52 -14.84 10.35
N TYR A 85 15.37 -15.70 10.93
CA TYR A 85 15.36 -17.13 10.61
C TYR A 85 14.06 -17.81 11.03
N GLY A 86 13.46 -17.40 12.16
CA GLY A 86 12.13 -17.86 12.58
C GLY A 86 11.04 -17.51 11.56
N ARG A 87 11.03 -16.26 11.05
CA ARG A 87 10.12 -15.80 10.00
C ARG A 87 10.35 -16.51 8.66
N ILE A 88 11.61 -16.77 8.28
CA ILE A 88 11.92 -17.55 7.07
C ILE A 88 11.42 -18.99 7.20
N LYS A 89 11.64 -19.61 8.36
CA LYS A 89 11.22 -20.99 8.58
C LYS A 89 9.71 -21.12 8.49
N SER A 90 8.95 -20.22 9.14
CA SER A 90 7.49 -20.24 9.06
C SER A 90 6.97 -20.03 7.63
N LEU A 91 7.62 -19.19 6.83
CA LEU A 91 7.28 -19.01 5.41
C LEU A 91 7.59 -20.24 4.54
N LYS A 92 8.58 -21.06 4.89
CA LYS A 92 8.91 -22.31 4.18
C LYS A 92 8.00 -23.47 4.58
N ASP A 93 7.47 -23.43 5.80
CA ASP A 93 6.57 -24.44 6.34
C ASP A 93 5.09 -24.16 5.99
N THR A 94 4.81 -23.03 5.31
CA THR A 94 3.49 -22.66 4.77
C THR A 94 3.41 -23.01 3.28
#